data_AF-A0A8J3IY19-F1
#
_entry.id   AF-A0A8J3IY19-F1
#
_cell.length_a   1.000
_cell.length_b   1.000
_cell.length_c   1.000
_cell.angle_alpha   90.00
_cell.angle_beta   90.00
_cell.angle_gamma   90.00
#
_symmetry.space_group_name_H-M   'P 1'
#
loop_
_entity.id
_entity.type
_entity.pdbx_description
1 polymer ?
#
loop_
_entity_poly.entity_id
_entity_poly.type
_entity_poly.pdbx_seq_one_letter_code
_entity_poly.pdbx_strand_id
1 'polypeptide(L)'
;MPTRPSPRLSVTIVLAVLAGIFAALAGILGNLAISTIPAVITPYVRFAWPALGVVVLLGIGVSVWQVRREALASSPSSPARQKSTLPLPSSTTAQQQHSSSDYQSCVLSYATQDQAFAEKFYTDLQSKGVSCWFAPHDLKTGDKLRTQIYEAIQKNDKLLLILSEHAVKSDWVEREVELAFERERQPPETLVLFPIRLDDAVMQTNTAWAGDIRWIRFIGDFRQFQDDVAYQRSLQRLLRDLHA
;
A
#
# COMPACT_ATOMS: atom_id res chain seq x y z
N MET A 1 -1.26 25.09 -34.26
CA MET A 1 -1.01 23.84 -35.00
C MET A 1 -1.61 22.69 -34.20
N PRO A 2 -2.55 21.90 -34.73
CA PRO A 2 -2.99 20.68 -34.06
C PRO A 2 -1.88 19.63 -34.15
N THR A 3 -1.43 19.14 -33.00
CA THR A 3 -0.43 18.07 -32.89
C THR A 3 -0.97 16.79 -33.51
N ARG A 4 -0.33 16.33 -34.58
CA ARG A 4 -0.64 15.05 -35.23
C ARG A 4 -0.39 13.93 -34.21
N PRO A 5 -1.39 13.06 -33.92
CA PRO A 5 -1.21 11.99 -32.94
C PRO A 5 -0.06 11.06 -33.36
N SER A 6 0.77 10.68 -32.39
CA SER A 6 1.94 9.83 -32.63
C SER A 6 1.50 8.45 -33.14
N PRO A 7 2.26 7.83 -34.07
CA PRO A 7 1.84 6.59 -34.75
C PRO A 7 1.62 5.40 -33.80
N ARG A 8 2.14 5.46 -32.56
CA ARG A 8 2.00 4.40 -31.55
C ARG A 8 0.62 4.36 -30.88
N LEU A 9 -0.03 5.51 -30.70
CA LEU A 9 -1.40 5.58 -30.20
C LEU A 9 -2.39 5.06 -31.25
N SER A 10 -2.14 5.35 -32.53
CA SER A 10 -2.96 4.85 -33.64
C SER A 10 -2.90 3.33 -33.78
N VAL A 11 -1.72 2.71 -33.65
CA VAL A 11 -1.59 1.24 -33.78
C VAL A 11 -2.29 0.51 -32.63
N THR A 12 -2.19 1.01 -31.39
CA THR A 12 -2.83 0.38 -30.22
C THR A 12 -4.36 0.44 -30.31
N ILE A 13 -4.90 1.57 -30.75
CA ILE A 13 -6.35 1.74 -30.97
C ILE A 13 -6.82 0.86 -32.13
N VAL A 14 -6.06 0.78 -33.23
CA VAL A 14 -6.38 -0.08 -34.38
C VAL A 14 -6.38 -1.56 -33.97
N LEU A 15 -5.40 -2.01 -33.18
CA LEU A 15 -5.35 -3.40 -32.69
C LEU A 15 -6.49 -3.73 -31.72
N ALA A 16 -6.86 -2.80 -30.83
CA ALA A 16 -7.99 -2.99 -29.91
C ALA A 16 -9.34 -3.05 -30.66
N VAL A 17 -9.52 -2.20 -31.67
CA VAL A 17 -10.72 -2.20 -32.52
C VAL A 17 -10.79 -3.48 -33.36
N LEU A 18 -9.68 -3.94 -33.94
CA LEU A 18 -9.61 -5.20 -34.67
C LEU A 18 -9.90 -6.41 -33.77
N ALA A 19 -9.40 -6.43 -32.53
CA ALA A 19 -9.70 -7.48 -31.56
C ALA A 19 -11.20 -7.50 -31.18
N GLY A 20 -11.81 -6.33 -31.01
CA GLY A 20 -13.25 -6.20 -30.75
C GLY A 20 -14.12 -6.68 -31.93
N ILE A 21 -13.74 -6.32 -33.16
CA ILE A 21 -14.42 -6.78 -34.38
C ILE A 21 -14.29 -8.30 -34.53
N PHE A 22 -13.11 -8.87 -34.24
CA PHE A 22 -12.90 -10.32 -34.28
C PHE A 22 -13.77 -11.06 -33.25
N ALA A 23 -13.89 -10.53 -32.03
CA ALA A 23 -14.76 -11.10 -30.99
C ALA A 23 -16.26 -11.01 -31.36
N ALA A 24 -16.69 -9.91 -32.00
CA ALA A 24 -18.06 -9.76 -32.49
C ALA A 24 -18.36 -10.72 -33.66
N LEU A 25 -17.44 -10.87 -34.62
CA LEU A 25 -17.57 -11.82 -35.72
C LEU A 25 -17.53 -13.27 -35.24
N ALA A 26 -16.72 -13.59 -34.23
CA ALA A 26 -16.71 -14.88 -33.54
C ALA A 26 -18.07 -15.23 -32.92
N GLY A 27 -18.72 -14.26 -32.28
CA GLY A 27 -20.07 -14.44 -31.71
C GLY A 27 -21.15 -14.63 -32.78
N ILE A 28 -21.07 -13.90 -33.90
CA ILE A 28 -22.04 -13.99 -35.00
C ILE A 28 -21.88 -15.31 -35.78
N LEU A 29 -20.65 -15.75 -36.07
CA LEU A 29 -20.39 -17.03 -36.75
C LEU A 29 -20.72 -18.25 -35.86
N GLY A 30 -20.50 -18.15 -34.55
CA GLY A 30 -20.88 -19.20 -33.59
C GLY A 30 -22.38 -19.51 -33.61
N ASN A 31 -23.22 -18.52 -33.92
CA ASN A 31 -24.67 -18.68 -34.00
C ASN A 31 -25.17 -19.15 -35.38
N LEU A 32 -24.40 -18.90 -36.46
CA LEU A 32 -24.74 -19.37 -37.81
C LEU A 32 -24.22 -20.78 -38.13
N ALA A 33 -23.21 -21.29 -37.41
CA ALA A 33 -22.53 -22.54 -37.77
C ALA A 33 -23.21 -23.84 -37.27
N ILE A 34 -24.34 -23.77 -36.55
CA ILE A 34 -24.92 -24.96 -35.93
C ILE A 34 -25.85 -25.74 -36.88
N SER A 35 -26.36 -25.15 -37.96
CA SER A 35 -27.36 -25.82 -38.81
C SER A 35 -26.82 -26.55 -40.05
N THR A 36 -25.52 -26.49 -40.35
CA THR A 36 -24.98 -27.03 -41.62
C THR A 36 -23.61 -27.69 -41.54
N ILE A 37 -23.12 -28.03 -40.34
CA ILE A 37 -21.85 -28.78 -40.19
C ILE A 37 -22.15 -30.28 -40.10
N PRO A 38 -21.59 -31.13 -40.98
CA PRO A 38 -21.76 -32.57 -40.89
C PRO A 38 -21.15 -33.11 -39.58
N ALA A 39 -21.86 -34.05 -38.94
CA ALA A 39 -21.56 -34.59 -37.60
C ALA A 39 -20.12 -35.10 -37.40
N VAL A 40 -19.41 -35.39 -38.49
CA VAL A 40 -18.02 -35.87 -38.51
C VAL A 40 -17.01 -34.78 -38.10
N ILE A 41 -17.30 -33.50 -38.35
CA ILE A 41 -16.35 -32.38 -38.12
C ILE A 41 -16.67 -31.61 -36.83
N THR A 42 -17.89 -31.77 -36.31
CA THR A 42 -18.39 -31.15 -35.07
C THR A 42 -17.46 -31.29 -33.84
N PRO A 43 -16.82 -32.45 -33.56
CA PRO A 43 -15.90 -32.53 -32.42
C PRO A 43 -14.65 -31.67 -32.62
N TYR A 44 -14.12 -31.57 -33.84
CA TYR A 44 -12.92 -30.76 -34.12
C TYR A 44 -13.20 -29.26 -33.98
N VAL A 45 -14.35 -28.78 -34.45
CA VAL A 45 -14.73 -27.36 -34.33
C VAL A 45 -15.00 -26.97 -32.87
N ARG A 46 -15.61 -27.87 -32.08
CA ARG A 46 -15.87 -27.66 -30.65
C ARG A 46 -14.59 -27.51 -29.82
N PHE A 47 -13.51 -28.19 -30.19
CA PHE A 47 -12.24 -28.14 -29.45
C PHE A 47 -11.21 -27.18 -30.04
N ALA A 48 -11.28 -26.83 -31.33
CA ALA A 48 -10.36 -25.89 -31.97
C ALA A 48 -10.58 -24.43 -31.53
N TRP A 49 -11.83 -24.02 -31.29
CA TRP A 49 -12.17 -22.63 -30.96
C TRP A 49 -11.65 -22.15 -29.59
N PRO A 50 -11.77 -22.95 -28.50
CA PRO A 50 -11.18 -22.61 -27.21
C PRO A 50 -9.65 -22.55 -27.27
N ALA A 51 -9.01 -23.46 -28.01
CA ALA A 51 -7.57 -23.50 -28.16
C ALA A 51 -7.02 -22.25 -28.87
N LEU A 52 -7.69 -21.79 -29.94
CA LEU A 52 -7.37 -20.53 -30.62
C LEU A 52 -7.55 -19.33 -29.69
N GLY A 53 -8.61 -19.30 -28.88
CA GLY A 53 -8.84 -18.25 -27.88
C GLY A 53 -7.71 -18.16 -26.84
N VAL A 54 -7.23 -19.30 -26.34
CA VAL A 54 -6.10 -19.33 -25.39
C VAL A 54 -4.81 -18.83 -26.03
N VAL A 55 -4.52 -19.20 -27.29
CA VAL A 55 -3.33 -18.73 -28.01
C VAL A 55 -3.36 -17.22 -28.23
N VAL A 56 -4.53 -16.65 -28.55
CA VAL A 56 -4.70 -15.20 -28.71
C VAL A 56 -4.53 -14.46 -27.38
N LEU A 57 -5.09 -14.98 -26.28
CA LEU A 57 -4.94 -14.37 -24.95
C LEU A 57 -3.50 -14.43 -24.46
N LEU A 58 -2.80 -15.56 -24.69
CA LEU A 58 -1.36 -15.67 -24.39
C LEU A 58 -0.55 -14.68 -25.24
N GLY A 59 -0.88 -14.52 -26.52
CA GLY A 59 -0.23 -13.54 -27.40
C GLY A 59 -0.41 -12.09 -26.92
N ILE A 60 -1.62 -11.70 -26.49
CA ILE A 60 -1.90 -10.38 -25.93
C ILE A 60 -1.13 -10.18 -24.62
N GLY A 61 -1.11 -11.19 -23.74
CA GLY A 61 -0.37 -11.16 -22.48
C GLY A 61 1.14 -10.97 -22.68
N VAL A 62 1.75 -11.68 -23.63
CA VAL A 62 3.17 -11.53 -23.99
C VAL A 62 3.44 -10.14 -24.55
N SER A 63 2.58 -9.61 -25.41
CA SER A 63 2.71 -8.24 -25.95
C SER A 63 2.66 -7.16 -24.86
N VAL A 64 1.72 -7.27 -23.91
CA VAL A 64 1.60 -6.32 -22.78
C VAL A 64 2.81 -6.42 -21.85
N TRP A 65 3.29 -7.64 -21.57
CA TRP A 65 4.49 -7.85 -20.76
C TRP A 65 5.75 -7.27 -21.42
N GLN A 66 5.88 -7.43 -22.74
CA GLN A 66 7.03 -6.95 -23.50
C GLN A 66 7.11 -5.41 -23.53
N VAL A 67 5.97 -4.73 -23.72
CA VAL A 67 5.88 -3.26 -23.64
C VAL A 67 6.21 -2.74 -22.24
N ARG A 68 5.78 -3.43 -21.18
CA ARG A 68 6.09 -3.06 -19.80
C ARG A 68 7.59 -3.24 -19.48
N ARG A 69 8.21 -4.27 -20.04
CA ARG A 69 9.65 -4.53 -19.90
C ARG A 69 10.50 -3.42 -20.54
N GLU A 70 10.08 -2.91 -21.70
CA GLU A 70 10.74 -1.79 -22.38
C GLU A 70 10.54 -0.45 -21.64
N ALA A 71 9.36 -0.24 -21.02
CA ALA A 71 9.11 0.93 -20.18
C ALA A 71 9.98 0.94 -18.90
N LEU A 72 10.25 -0.23 -18.32
CA LEU A 72 11.16 -0.36 -17.18
C LEU A 72 12.63 -0.20 -17.59
N ALA A 73 13.00 -0.61 -18.81
CA ALA A 73 14.36 -0.47 -19.33
C ALA A 73 14.72 0.95 -19.80
N SER A 74 13.73 1.80 -20.06
CA SER A 74 13.91 3.19 -20.53
C SER A 74 13.83 4.25 -19.43
N SER A 75 13.65 3.86 -18.17
CA SER A 75 13.70 4.78 -17.03
C SER A 75 15.16 5.23 -16.80
N PRO A 76 15.50 6.51 -16.99
CA PRO A 76 16.88 6.97 -16.93
C PRO A 76 17.44 6.82 -15.51
N SER A 77 18.50 6.05 -15.38
CA SER A 77 19.35 5.99 -14.19
C SER A 77 19.84 7.40 -13.82
N SER A 78 19.55 7.80 -12.59
CA SER A 78 20.00 9.04 -11.92
C SER A 78 21.49 9.34 -12.16
N PRO A 79 21.88 10.54 -12.64
CA PRO A 79 23.28 10.83 -12.88
C PRO A 79 24.02 11.12 -11.58
N ALA A 80 25.23 10.57 -11.51
CA ALA A 80 26.17 10.66 -10.42
C ALA A 80 26.52 12.11 -10.04
N ARG A 81 26.47 12.36 -8.73
CA ARG A 81 27.40 13.13 -7.89
C ARG A 81 28.50 13.91 -8.63
N GLN A 82 28.36 15.24 -8.68
CA GLN A 82 29.46 16.15 -9.00
C GLN A 82 29.63 17.18 -7.86
N LYS A 83 30.79 17.14 -7.21
CA LYS A 83 31.23 18.12 -6.19
C LYS A 83 31.75 19.37 -6.90
N SER A 84 31.29 20.57 -6.51
CA SER A 84 32.06 21.82 -6.62
C SER A 84 31.50 22.94 -5.72
N THR A 85 32.31 23.33 -4.73
CA THR A 85 32.54 24.64 -4.04
C THR A 85 31.98 25.90 -4.75
N LEU A 86 31.49 27.01 -4.13
CA LEU A 86 31.82 27.85 -2.94
C LEU A 86 30.62 28.86 -2.67
N PRO A 87 30.60 29.83 -1.72
CA PRO A 87 29.51 30.03 -0.74
C PRO A 87 28.73 31.38 -0.80
N LEU A 88 27.82 31.55 0.17
CA LEU A 88 27.19 32.76 0.75
C LEU A 88 25.74 33.12 0.32
N PRO A 89 24.98 33.88 1.14
CA PRO A 89 24.17 33.36 2.24
C PRO A 89 22.68 33.67 2.04
N SER A 90 21.78 32.93 2.69
CA SER A 90 20.61 33.45 3.42
C SER A 90 19.55 32.36 3.66
N SER A 91 18.96 32.44 4.85
CA SER A 91 17.68 31.82 5.24
C SER A 91 17.73 30.32 5.55
N THR A 92 18.27 30.02 6.74
CA THR A 92 17.94 28.80 7.48
C THR A 92 16.45 28.78 7.80
N THR A 93 15.65 28.20 6.90
CA THR A 93 14.41 27.52 7.31
C THR A 93 14.76 26.04 7.32
N ALA A 94 14.96 25.50 8.52
CA ALA A 94 15.35 24.12 8.75
C ALA A 94 14.33 23.16 8.11
N GLN A 95 14.64 22.67 6.92
CA GLN A 95 14.14 21.38 6.47
C GLN A 95 15.03 20.33 7.13
N GLN A 96 14.53 19.70 8.20
CA GLN A 96 15.16 18.54 8.79
C GLN A 96 15.27 17.46 7.71
N GLN A 97 16.48 17.27 7.22
CA GLN A 97 16.87 16.12 6.42
C GLN A 97 16.66 14.88 7.27
N HIS A 98 15.72 14.04 6.85
CA HIS A 98 15.56 12.71 7.42
C HIS A 98 16.85 11.94 7.18
N SER A 99 17.64 11.76 8.24
CA SER A 99 18.82 10.91 8.25
C SER A 99 18.43 9.51 7.82
N SER A 100 19.28 8.86 7.03
CA SER A 100 19.21 7.43 6.71
C SER A 100 19.12 6.62 8.01
N SER A 101 17.89 6.35 8.42
CA SER A 101 17.55 5.48 9.53
C SER A 101 17.50 4.06 8.97
N ASP A 102 18.19 3.12 9.62
CA ASP A 102 18.05 1.68 9.32
C ASP A 102 16.62 1.16 9.58
N TYR A 103 15.77 1.98 10.21
CA TYR A 103 14.36 1.70 10.45
C TYR A 103 13.47 2.24 9.33
N GLN A 104 12.57 1.38 8.86
CA GLN A 104 11.38 1.72 8.10
C GLN A 104 10.57 2.80 8.83
N SER A 105 10.01 3.76 8.10
CA SER A 105 9.30 4.87 8.71
C SER A 105 7.91 4.43 9.21
N CYS A 106 7.55 4.86 10.42
CA CYS A 106 6.28 4.49 11.07
C CYS A 106 5.34 5.69 11.26
N VAL A 107 4.04 5.43 11.34
CA VAL A 107 3.03 6.40 11.79
C VAL A 107 2.49 5.93 13.13
N LEU A 108 2.37 6.83 14.11
CA LEU A 108 1.75 6.53 15.39
C LEU A 108 0.26 6.94 15.41
N SER A 109 -0.62 5.94 15.48
CA SER A 109 -2.08 6.12 15.64
C SER A 109 -2.50 5.84 17.09
N TYR A 110 -3.29 6.74 17.66
CA TYR A 110 -3.77 6.66 19.04
C TYR A 110 -5.05 7.50 19.22
N ALA A 111 -5.83 7.21 20.27
CA ALA A 111 -6.93 8.09 20.66
C ALA A 111 -6.41 9.29 21.46
N THR A 112 -7.00 10.48 21.29
CA THR A 112 -6.54 11.71 21.96
C THR A 112 -6.40 11.58 23.47
N GLN A 113 -7.22 10.74 24.11
CA GLN A 113 -7.19 10.47 25.55
C GLN A 113 -5.90 9.77 26.00
N ASP A 114 -5.23 9.04 25.10
CA ASP A 114 -3.99 8.30 25.38
C ASP A 114 -2.73 9.11 25.05
N GLN A 115 -2.87 10.43 24.84
CA GLN A 115 -1.77 11.31 24.42
C GLN A 115 -0.54 11.23 25.33
N ALA A 116 -0.74 11.17 26.65
CA ALA A 116 0.37 11.09 27.60
C ALA A 116 1.23 9.83 27.40
N PHE A 117 0.60 8.68 27.13
CA PHE A 117 1.33 7.47 26.79
C PHE A 117 1.97 7.58 25.41
N ALA A 118 1.24 8.10 24.42
CA ALA A 118 1.73 8.24 23.04
C ALA A 118 3.00 9.12 22.96
N GLU A 119 3.06 10.23 23.70
CA GLU A 119 4.23 11.13 23.76
C GLU A 119 5.45 10.47 24.40
N LYS A 120 5.25 9.76 25.53
CA LYS A 120 6.31 8.98 26.17
C LYS A 120 6.83 7.91 25.21
N PHE A 121 5.92 7.14 24.64
CA PHE A 121 6.23 6.04 23.73
C PHE A 121 6.96 6.54 22.47
N TYR A 122 6.53 7.67 21.91
CA TYR A 122 7.19 8.33 20.79
C TYR A 122 8.63 8.73 21.12
N THR A 123 8.84 9.38 22.27
CA THR A 123 10.17 9.79 22.74
C THR A 123 11.07 8.57 22.93
N ASP A 124 10.55 7.50 23.52
CA ASP A 124 11.27 6.25 23.72
C ASP A 124 11.63 5.59 22.37
N LEU A 125 10.73 5.58 21.38
CA LEU A 125 11.02 5.08 20.03
C LEU A 125 12.12 5.89 19.32
N GLN A 126 12.05 7.22 19.38
CA GLN A 126 13.09 8.10 18.83
C GLN A 126 14.45 7.85 19.48
N SER A 127 14.49 7.67 20.80
CA SER A 127 15.73 7.38 21.54
C SER A 127 16.39 6.07 21.10
N LYS A 128 15.61 5.15 20.50
CA LYS A 128 16.07 3.88 19.94
C LYS A 128 16.38 3.95 18.45
N GLY A 129 16.24 5.12 17.84
CA GLY A 129 16.52 5.36 16.43
C GLY A 129 15.36 5.06 15.49
N VAL A 130 14.17 4.73 16.01
CA VAL A 130 12.99 4.49 15.19
C VAL A 130 12.43 5.81 14.71
N SER A 131 12.35 5.99 13.39
CA SER A 131 11.73 7.16 12.80
C SER A 131 10.21 6.99 12.71
N CYS A 132 9.47 7.60 13.63
CA CYS A 132 8.02 7.70 13.52
C CYS A 132 7.57 9.13 13.25
N TRP A 133 6.50 9.25 12.46
CA TRP A 133 5.69 10.44 12.30
C TRP A 133 4.64 10.49 13.40
N PHE A 134 4.48 11.65 14.05
CA PHE A 134 3.59 11.88 15.18
C PHE A 134 2.83 13.21 15.02
N ALA A 135 1.51 13.10 14.84
CA ALA A 135 0.64 14.20 14.47
C ALA A 135 0.81 15.50 15.29
N PRO A 136 0.85 15.50 16.64
CA PRO A 136 1.02 16.74 17.39
C PRO A 136 2.32 17.50 17.12
N HIS A 137 3.38 16.79 16.72
CA HIS A 137 4.70 17.38 16.48
C HIS A 137 4.92 17.75 15.01
N ASP A 138 4.33 16.99 14.08
CA ASP A 138 4.59 17.12 12.64
C ASP A 138 3.55 17.95 11.86
N LEU A 139 2.45 18.36 12.50
CA LEU A 139 1.39 19.15 11.87
C LEU A 139 1.59 20.64 12.02
N LYS A 140 1.31 21.40 10.96
CA LYS A 140 1.28 22.86 11.00
C LYS A 140 -0.11 23.33 11.43
N THR A 141 -0.15 24.48 12.10
CA THR A 141 -1.41 25.15 12.45
C THR A 141 -2.24 25.40 11.18
N GLY A 142 -3.49 24.90 11.16
CA GLY A 142 -4.40 25.03 10.02
C GLY A 142 -4.44 23.81 9.08
N ASP A 143 -3.56 22.82 9.27
CA ASP A 143 -3.60 21.58 8.50
C ASP A 143 -4.85 20.76 8.83
N LYS A 144 -5.41 20.11 7.80
CA LYS A 144 -6.42 19.08 8.00
C LYS A 144 -5.72 17.84 8.56
N LEU A 145 -5.64 17.74 9.90
CA LEU A 145 -5.12 16.60 10.68
C LEU A 145 -5.41 15.26 10.00
N ARG A 146 -6.67 15.06 9.62
CA ARG A 146 -7.16 13.84 8.97
C ARG A 146 -6.44 13.51 7.67
N THR A 147 -6.34 14.48 6.75
CA THR A 147 -5.70 14.28 5.44
C THR A 147 -4.22 13.97 5.61
N GLN A 148 -3.55 14.65 6.54
CA GLN A 148 -2.13 14.44 6.80
C GLN A 148 -1.85 13.05 7.38
N ILE A 149 -2.70 12.53 8.27
CA ILE A 149 -2.53 11.17 8.78
C ILE A 149 -2.76 10.13 7.68
N TYR A 150 -3.80 10.29 6.84
CA TYR A 150 -4.00 9.39 5.69
C TYR A 150 -2.81 9.42 4.72
N GLU A 151 -2.28 10.60 4.43
CA GLU A 151 -1.08 10.73 3.62
C GLU A 151 0.15 10.12 4.30
N ALA A 152 0.27 10.25 5.62
CA ALA A 152 1.35 9.65 6.38
C ALA A 152 1.26 8.12 6.31
N ILE A 153 0.08 7.52 6.48
CA ILE A 153 -0.09 6.06 6.35
C ILE A 153 0.25 5.59 4.92
N GLN A 154 -0.02 6.42 3.90
CA GLN A 154 0.36 6.13 2.51
C GLN A 154 1.85 6.35 2.20
N LYS A 155 2.53 7.26 2.89
CA LYS A 155 3.95 7.55 2.64
C LYS A 155 4.90 6.68 3.46
N ASN A 156 4.46 6.23 4.63
CA ASN A 156 5.26 5.44 5.54
C ASN A 156 5.04 3.94 5.34
N ASP A 157 5.98 3.16 5.85
CA ASP A 157 6.01 1.71 5.66
C ASP A 157 5.10 0.99 6.66
N LYS A 158 5.04 1.49 7.90
CA LYS A 158 4.34 0.83 9.02
C LYS A 158 3.39 1.80 9.74
N LEU A 159 2.31 1.25 10.28
CA LEU A 159 1.35 1.91 11.17
C LEU A 159 1.42 1.26 12.55
N LEU A 160 1.94 1.98 13.54
CA LEU A 160 1.89 1.62 14.95
C LEU A 160 0.56 2.09 15.53
N LEU A 161 -0.27 1.14 15.93
CA LEU A 161 -1.62 1.42 16.44
C LEU A 161 -1.69 1.17 17.96
N ILE A 162 -2.02 2.22 18.72
CA ILE A 162 -2.26 2.14 20.16
C ILE A 162 -3.74 1.87 20.42
N LEU A 163 -4.03 0.68 20.94
CA LEU A 163 -5.36 0.20 21.27
C LEU A 163 -5.66 0.41 22.76
N SER A 164 -6.63 1.25 23.04
CA SER A 164 -7.27 1.43 24.34
C SER A 164 -8.79 1.33 24.18
N GLU A 165 -9.53 1.38 25.28
CA GLU A 165 -10.98 1.55 25.27
C GLU A 165 -11.41 2.79 24.45
N HIS A 166 -10.62 3.87 24.49
CA HIS A 166 -10.88 5.08 23.73
C HIS A 166 -10.63 4.87 22.23
N ALA A 167 -9.56 4.16 21.87
CA ALA A 167 -9.26 3.85 20.48
C ALA A 167 -10.30 2.91 19.86
N VAL A 168 -10.76 1.91 20.61
CA VAL A 168 -11.78 0.95 20.15
C VAL A 168 -13.13 1.63 19.86
N LYS A 169 -13.45 2.71 20.58
CA LYS A 169 -14.69 3.49 20.37
C LYS A 169 -14.54 4.61 19.32
N SER A 170 -13.37 4.75 18.71
CA SER A 170 -13.06 5.85 17.81
C SER A 170 -13.27 5.45 16.35
N ASP A 171 -14.30 6.03 15.71
CA ASP A 171 -14.52 5.94 14.26
C ASP A 171 -13.31 6.40 13.44
N TRP A 172 -12.44 7.20 14.04
CA TRP A 172 -11.21 7.65 13.40
C TRP A 172 -10.17 6.53 13.34
N VAL A 173 -9.94 5.85 14.46
CA VAL A 173 -9.01 4.72 14.53
C VAL A 173 -9.47 3.57 13.65
N GLU A 174 -10.77 3.27 13.63
CA GLU A 174 -11.35 2.25 12.75
C GLU A 174 -11.01 2.51 11.27
N ARG A 175 -11.17 3.75 10.79
CA ARG A 175 -10.85 4.09 9.40
C ARG A 175 -9.35 4.01 9.08
N GLU A 176 -8.48 4.27 10.05
CA GLU A 176 -7.03 4.13 9.86
C GLU A 176 -6.63 2.66 9.75
N VAL A 177 -7.26 1.79 10.55
CA VAL A 177 -7.11 0.33 10.45
C VAL A 177 -7.57 -0.18 9.10
N GLU A 178 -8.74 0.25 8.64
CA GLU A 178 -9.27 -0.12 7.32
C GLU A 178 -8.31 0.29 6.19
N LEU A 179 -7.75 1.50 6.26
CA LEU A 179 -6.75 1.96 5.27
C LEU A 179 -5.49 1.08 5.29
N ALA A 180 -5.01 0.72 6.48
CA ALA A 180 -3.85 -0.15 6.61
C ALA A 180 -4.13 -1.53 5.99
N PHE A 181 -5.26 -2.15 6.30
CA PHE A 181 -5.65 -3.43 5.68
C PHE A 181 -5.81 -3.33 4.16
N GLU A 182 -6.36 -2.23 3.66
CA GLU A 182 -6.46 -2.02 2.21
C GLU A 182 -5.08 -1.93 1.55
N ARG A 183 -4.12 -1.26 2.21
CA ARG A 183 -2.73 -1.18 1.72
C ARG A 183 -2.05 -2.55 1.72
N GLU A 184 -2.24 -3.36 2.75
CA GLU A 184 -1.64 -4.70 2.85
C GLU A 184 -2.14 -5.65 1.76
N ARG A 185 -3.34 -5.41 1.22
CA ARG A 185 -3.91 -6.16 0.08
C ARG A 185 -3.33 -5.76 -1.27
N GLN A 186 -2.65 -4.61 -1.36
CA GLN A 186 -2.07 -4.12 -2.61
C GLN A 186 -0.68 -4.74 -2.84
N PRO A 187 -0.32 -5.14 -4.07
CA PRO A 187 1.00 -5.66 -4.36
C PRO A 187 2.09 -4.56 -4.29
N PRO A 188 3.27 -4.83 -3.70
CA PRO A 188 3.62 -6.05 -2.98
C PRO A 188 2.92 -6.14 -1.60
N GLU A 189 2.43 -7.33 -1.26
CA GLU A 189 1.85 -7.60 0.05
C GLU A 189 2.92 -7.34 1.12
N THR A 190 2.70 -6.30 1.93
CA THR A 190 3.63 -5.85 2.98
C THR A 190 2.86 -5.75 4.28
N LEU A 191 3.47 -6.14 5.39
CA LEU A 191 2.87 -5.98 6.71
C LEU A 191 2.97 -4.51 7.13
N VAL A 192 1.83 -3.85 7.27
CA VAL A 192 1.73 -2.43 7.59
C VAL A 192 1.28 -2.24 9.04
N LEU A 193 0.32 -3.03 9.53
CA LEU A 193 -0.31 -2.77 10.82
C LEU A 193 0.40 -3.47 11.99
N PHE A 194 0.86 -2.69 12.96
CA PHE A 194 1.52 -3.14 14.19
C PHE A 194 0.72 -2.68 15.43
N PRO A 195 -0.24 -3.48 15.91
CA PRO A 195 -1.09 -3.12 17.04
C PRO A 195 -0.43 -3.39 18.39
N ILE A 196 -0.56 -2.44 19.32
CA ILE A 196 -0.25 -2.60 20.75
C ILE A 196 -1.47 -2.25 21.58
N ARG A 197 -1.61 -2.82 22.78
CA ARG A 197 -2.77 -2.58 23.66
C ARG A 197 -2.38 -2.05 25.02
N LEU A 198 -3.17 -1.10 25.52
CA LEU A 198 -3.05 -0.51 26.86
C LEU A 198 -4.05 -1.11 27.86
N ASP A 199 -5.09 -1.79 27.36
CA ASP A 199 -6.10 -2.46 28.16
C ASP A 199 -6.64 -3.72 27.43
N ASP A 200 -7.71 -4.29 27.97
CA ASP A 200 -8.39 -5.46 27.41
C ASP A 200 -9.59 -5.12 26.51
N ALA A 201 -9.87 -3.83 26.24
CA ALA A 201 -11.06 -3.42 25.49
C ALA A 201 -11.08 -4.01 24.07
N VAL A 202 -9.92 -4.03 23.39
CA VAL A 202 -9.80 -4.66 22.07
C VAL A 202 -10.05 -6.16 22.11
N MET A 203 -9.82 -6.83 23.25
CA MET A 203 -10.05 -8.26 23.41
C MET A 203 -11.52 -8.58 23.70
N GLN A 204 -12.27 -7.62 24.25
CA GLN A 204 -13.64 -7.82 24.72
C GLN A 204 -14.70 -7.26 23.76
N THR A 205 -14.32 -6.34 22.87
CA THR A 205 -15.25 -5.72 21.92
C THR A 205 -15.74 -6.68 20.84
N ASN A 206 -16.99 -6.46 20.39
CA ASN A 206 -17.62 -7.17 19.29
C ASN A 206 -17.55 -6.41 17.96
N THR A 207 -16.78 -5.32 17.87
CA THR A 207 -16.58 -4.61 16.61
C THR A 207 -15.83 -5.49 15.60
N ALA A 208 -16.25 -5.46 14.34
CA ALA A 208 -15.72 -6.33 13.29
C ALA A 208 -14.22 -6.11 13.07
N TRP A 209 -13.80 -4.85 12.91
CA TRP A 209 -12.39 -4.49 12.68
C TRP A 209 -11.46 -4.92 13.82
N ALA A 210 -11.92 -4.83 15.07
CA ALA A 210 -11.14 -5.30 16.21
C ALA A 210 -11.08 -6.83 16.24
N GLY A 211 -12.16 -7.49 15.83
CA GLY A 211 -12.18 -8.91 15.52
C GLY A 211 -11.05 -9.27 14.56
N ASP A 212 -11.01 -8.63 13.40
CA ASP A 212 -9.98 -8.88 12.39
C ASP A 212 -8.57 -8.75 12.99
N ILE A 213 -8.27 -7.63 13.67
CA ILE A 213 -6.97 -7.46 14.35
C ILE A 213 -6.63 -8.65 15.25
N ARG A 214 -7.56 -9.13 16.08
CA ARG A 214 -7.33 -10.28 16.97
C ARG A 214 -7.04 -11.58 16.23
N TRP A 215 -7.67 -11.78 15.07
CA TRP A 215 -7.52 -13.01 14.29
C TRP A 215 -6.25 -13.03 13.45
N ILE A 216 -5.85 -11.87 12.90
CA ILE A 216 -4.77 -11.80 11.90
C ILE A 216 -3.48 -11.16 12.41
N ARG A 217 -3.47 -10.56 13.61
CA ARG A 217 -2.29 -9.87 14.14
C ARG A 217 -1.94 -10.34 15.55
N PHE A 218 -0.64 -10.38 15.82
CA PHE A 218 -0.15 -10.43 17.19
C PHE A 218 -0.23 -9.02 17.79
N ILE A 219 -0.91 -8.88 18.92
CA ILE A 219 -1.06 -7.59 19.61
C ILE A 219 -0.02 -7.49 20.73
N GLY A 220 0.86 -6.48 20.66
CA GLY A 220 1.83 -6.20 21.72
C GLY A 220 1.15 -5.79 23.02
N ASP A 221 1.53 -6.39 24.15
CA ASP A 221 0.93 -6.08 25.46
C ASP A 221 1.71 -4.98 26.19
N PHE A 222 1.07 -3.82 26.36
CA PHE A 222 1.61 -2.67 27.08
C PHE A 222 0.74 -2.29 28.29
N ARG A 223 -0.16 -3.17 28.77
CA ARG A 223 -1.04 -2.86 29.92
C ARG A 223 -0.28 -2.46 31.19
N GLN A 224 0.94 -2.97 31.36
CA GLN A 224 1.82 -2.69 32.49
C GLN A 224 2.83 -1.57 32.17
N PHE A 225 2.49 -0.61 31.31
CA PHE A 225 3.42 0.45 30.89
C PHE A 225 3.93 1.37 32.03
N GLN A 226 3.28 1.33 33.19
CA GLN A 226 3.68 2.07 34.41
C GLN A 226 4.84 1.38 35.15
N ASP A 227 5.06 0.08 34.92
CA ASP A 227 6.23 -0.65 35.40
C ASP A 227 7.33 -0.55 34.33
N ASP A 228 8.42 0.14 34.65
CA ASP A 228 9.52 0.38 33.72
C ASP A 228 10.13 -0.93 33.16
N VAL A 229 10.22 -1.98 33.98
CA VAL A 229 10.81 -3.26 33.56
C VAL A 229 9.87 -3.98 32.60
N ALA A 230 8.57 -4.01 32.90
CA ALA A 230 7.57 -4.58 32.02
C ALA A 230 7.47 -3.80 30.70
N TYR A 231 7.43 -2.47 30.77
CA TYR A 231 7.42 -1.58 29.63
C TYR A 231 8.63 -1.79 28.70
N GLN A 232 9.84 -1.78 29.24
CA GLN A 232 11.06 -1.95 28.44
C GLN A 232 11.11 -3.34 27.78
N ARG A 233 10.61 -4.38 28.45
CA ARG A 233 10.52 -5.73 27.86
C ARG A 233 9.57 -5.73 26.66
N SER A 234 8.39 -5.12 26.78
CA SER A 234 7.43 -5.01 25.68
C SER A 234 7.97 -4.15 24.53
N LEU A 235 8.62 -3.02 24.84
CA LEU A 235 9.25 -2.16 23.85
C LEU A 235 10.35 -2.89 23.07
N GLN A 236 11.25 -3.62 23.74
CA GLN A 236 12.30 -4.39 23.07
C GLN A 236 11.74 -5.46 22.13
N ARG A 237 10.63 -6.10 22.51
CA ARG A 237 9.94 -7.05 21.63
C ARG A 237 9.39 -6.36 20.39
N LEU A 238 8.71 -5.24 20.57
CA LEU A 238 8.17 -4.46 19.45
C LEU A 238 9.27 -3.99 18.50
N LEU A 239 10.39 -3.48 19.02
CA LEU A 239 11.52 -3.03 18.20
C LEU A 239 12.04 -4.16 17.30
N ARG A 240 12.11 -5.38 17.82
CA ARG A 240 12.50 -6.56 17.03
C ARG A 240 11.51 -6.83 15.90
N ASP A 241 10.21 -6.71 16.19
CA ASP A 241 9.14 -6.95 15.20
C ASP A 241 9.12 -5.84 14.13
N LEU A 242 9.54 -4.62 14.47
CA LEU A 242 9.69 -3.51 13.52
C LEU A 242 10.91 -3.65 12.60
N HIS A 243 11.91 -4.46 12.96
CA HIS A 243 13.08 -4.73 12.11
C HIS A 243 12.84 -5.83 11.07
N ALA A 244 11.79 -6.64 11.25
CA ALA A 244 11.43 -7.74 10.37
C ALA A 244 10.67 -7.24 9.13
#